data_AF-A0A176S7W7-F1
#
_entry.id   AF-A0A176S7W7-F1
#
_cell.length_a   1.000
_cell.length_b   1.000
_cell.length_c   1.000
_cell.angle_alpha   90.00
_cell.angle_beta   90.00
_cell.angle_gamma   90.00
#
_symmetry.space_group_name_H-M   'P 1'
#
loop_
_entity.id
_entity.type
_entity.pdbx_description
1 polymer ?
#
loop_
_entity_poly.entity_id
_entity_poly.type
_entity_poly.pdbx_seq_one_letter_code
_entity_poly.pdbx_strand_id
1 'polypeptide(L)'
;MGVYYGGMGVVVASVLARIVGSSVIVIAYHLENDISLKEIFPKEMIRLAFSCVVALLFSLLVYHYFYEKISFYILGPVSLLLFVFIVFPFNWFHPMRTQIMKWLYSAKKDK
;
A
#
# COMPACT_ATOMS: atom_id res chain seq x y z
N MET A 1 22.71 -6.54 -5.38
CA MET A 1 21.83 -7.02 -4.29
C MET A 1 21.52 -8.52 -4.42
N GLY A 2 21.04 -9.03 -5.56
CA GLY A 2 20.67 -10.46 -5.69
C GLY A 2 21.80 -11.48 -5.49
N VAL A 3 23.04 -11.12 -5.79
CA VAL A 3 24.21 -12.02 -5.62
C VAL A 3 24.69 -12.10 -4.17
N TYR A 4 24.49 -11.05 -3.36
CA TYR A 4 24.97 -10.97 -1.97
C TYR A 4 23.86 -11.16 -0.91
N TYR A 5 22.59 -10.87 -1.23
CA TYR A 5 21.45 -10.90 -0.30
C TYR A 5 20.30 -11.82 -0.77
N GLY A 6 20.54 -12.63 -1.82
CA GLY A 6 19.53 -13.51 -2.42
C GLY A 6 18.31 -12.77 -2.98
N GLY A 7 17.21 -13.51 -3.20
CA GLY A 7 15.96 -12.97 -3.73
C GLY A 7 15.31 -11.92 -2.82
N MET A 8 15.47 -12.05 -1.51
CA MET A 8 14.88 -11.13 -0.53
C MET A 8 15.49 -9.72 -0.63
N GLY A 9 16.81 -9.61 -0.82
CA GLY A 9 17.48 -8.33 -0.99
C GLY A 9 17.04 -7.57 -2.24
N VAL A 10 16.72 -8.28 -3.32
CA VAL A 10 16.17 -7.65 -4.55
C VAL A 10 14.78 -7.08 -4.30
N VAL A 11 13.94 -7.81 -3.58
CA VAL A 11 12.58 -7.35 -3.24
C VAL A 11 12.66 -6.10 -2.38
N VAL A 12 13.48 -6.11 -1.31
CA VAL A 12 13.64 -4.95 -0.41
C VAL A 12 14.16 -3.72 -1.17
N ALA A 13 15.21 -3.88 -1.97
CA ALA A 13 15.76 -2.78 -2.76
C ALA A 13 14.74 -2.22 -3.77
N SER A 14 13.94 -3.09 -4.40
CA SER A 14 12.90 -2.67 -5.35
C SER A 14 11.77 -1.92 -4.67
N VAL A 15 11.37 -2.35 -3.46
CA VAL A 15 10.35 -1.65 -2.66
C VAL A 15 10.87 -0.27 -2.27
N LEU A 16 12.10 -0.17 -1.77
CA LEU A 16 12.70 1.11 -1.40
C LEU A 16 12.84 2.06 -2.59
N ALA A 17 13.30 1.55 -3.73
CA ALA A 17 13.41 2.34 -4.96
C ALA A 17 12.03 2.88 -5.41
N ARG A 18 10.97 2.10 -5.29
CA ARG A 18 9.60 2.55 -5.60
C ARG A 18 9.10 3.61 -4.63
N ILE A 19 9.34 3.43 -3.33
CA ILE A 19 8.96 4.43 -2.32
C ILE A 19 9.66 5.75 -2.62
N VAL A 20 10.99 5.72 -2.76
CA VAL A 20 11.79 6.92 -3.03
C VAL A 20 11.41 7.55 -4.36
N GLY A 21 11.34 6.78 -5.45
CA GLY A 21 10.99 7.30 -6.77
C GLY A 21 9.60 7.92 -6.82
N SER A 22 8.61 7.31 -6.18
CA SER A 22 7.26 7.86 -6.04
C SER A 22 7.27 9.16 -5.24
N SER A 23 7.92 9.17 -4.08
CA SER A 23 7.96 10.34 -3.20
C SER A 23 8.65 11.53 -3.84
N VAL A 24 9.74 11.32 -4.59
CA VAL A 24 10.46 12.40 -5.27
C VAL A 24 9.55 13.16 -6.25
N ILE A 25 8.74 12.44 -7.03
CA ILE A 25 7.80 13.07 -7.98
C ILE A 25 6.76 13.90 -7.23
N VAL A 26 6.16 13.34 -6.17
CA VAL A 26 5.14 14.04 -5.37
C VAL A 26 5.72 15.28 -4.71
N ILE A 27 6.91 15.18 -4.13
CA ILE A 27 7.59 16.30 -3.44
C ILE A 27 7.97 17.40 -4.43
N ALA A 28 8.54 17.04 -5.59
CA ALA A 28 8.91 18.02 -6.61
C ALA A 28 7.68 18.78 -7.13
N TYR A 29 6.59 18.05 -7.42
CA TYR A 29 5.34 18.66 -7.87
C TYR A 29 4.72 19.58 -6.81
N HIS A 30 4.91 19.24 -5.53
CA HIS A 30 4.44 20.04 -4.41
C HIS A 30 5.20 21.35 -4.27
N LEU A 31 6.53 21.29 -4.34
CA LEU A 31 7.41 22.45 -4.29
C LEU A 31 7.15 23.42 -5.44
N GLU A 32 6.78 22.90 -6.61
CA GLU A 32 6.53 23.72 -7.80
C GLU A 32 5.15 24.38 -7.83
N ASN A 33 4.14 23.79 -7.15
CA ASN A 33 2.75 24.29 -7.19
C ASN A 33 2.26 24.91 -5.86
N ASP A 34 3.10 25.00 -4.82
CA ASP A 34 2.78 25.60 -3.51
C ASP A 34 1.48 25.06 -2.85
N ILE A 35 1.12 23.82 -3.17
CA ILE A 35 -0.04 23.14 -2.58
C ILE A 35 0.30 22.84 -1.11
N SER A 36 -0.67 22.78 -0.18
CA SER A 36 -0.36 22.40 1.21
C SER A 36 -0.42 20.88 1.39
N LEU A 37 0.60 20.26 2.02
CA LEU A 37 0.59 18.80 2.33
C LEU A 37 -0.64 18.36 3.13
N LYS A 38 -1.28 19.29 3.86
CA LYS A 38 -2.53 19.06 4.59
C LYS A 38 -3.74 18.84 3.68
N GLU A 39 -3.72 19.33 2.44
CA GLU A 39 -4.79 19.08 1.46
C GLU A 39 -4.61 17.72 0.77
N ILE A 40 -3.37 17.29 0.58
CA ILE A 40 -3.05 16.03 -0.12
C ILE A 40 -3.21 14.82 0.82
N PHE A 41 -2.88 14.96 2.10
CA PHE A 41 -3.05 13.92 3.12
C PHE A 41 -4.13 14.32 4.14
N PRO A 42 -5.42 14.17 3.78
CA PRO A 42 -6.50 14.31 4.75
C PRO A 42 -6.30 13.30 5.88
N LYS A 43 -6.64 13.69 7.11
CA LYS A 43 -6.41 12.90 8.33
C LYS A 43 -7.03 11.49 8.23
N GLU A 44 -8.07 11.31 7.43
CA GLU A 44 -8.68 10.00 7.19
C GLU A 44 -7.74 9.03 6.46
N MET A 45 -6.90 9.52 5.52
CA MET A 45 -5.94 8.68 4.79
C MET A 45 -4.83 8.15 5.68
N ILE A 46 -4.46 8.86 6.75
CA ILE A 46 -3.42 8.43 7.69
C ILE A 46 -3.84 7.11 8.36
N ARG A 47 -5.12 6.96 8.69
CA ARG A 47 -5.64 5.74 9.32
C ARG A 47 -5.59 4.54 8.37
N LEU A 48 -5.86 4.76 7.08
CA LEU A 48 -5.76 3.73 6.04
C LEU A 48 -4.30 3.37 5.72
N ALA A 49 -3.42 4.37 5.64
CA ALA A 49 -1.98 4.13 5.44
C ALA A 49 -1.39 3.32 6.61
N PHE A 50 -1.76 3.67 7.84
CA PHE A 50 -1.32 2.95 9.03
C PHE A 50 -1.83 1.50 9.06
N SER A 51 -3.11 1.27 8.72
CA SER A 51 -3.65 -0.10 8.68
C SER A 51 -2.96 -0.94 7.61
N CYS A 52 -2.63 -0.37 6.44
CA CYS A 52 -1.84 -1.05 5.42
C CYS A 52 -0.45 -1.42 5.93
N VAL A 53 0.26 -0.49 6.59
CA VAL A 53 1.60 -0.76 7.15
C VAL A 53 1.54 -1.88 8.18
N VAL A 54 0.57 -1.83 9.10
CA VAL A 54 0.39 -2.86 10.14
C VAL A 54 0.05 -4.22 9.52
N ALA A 55 -0.88 -4.26 8.55
CA ALA A 55 -1.26 -5.49 7.87
C ALA A 55 -0.06 -6.12 7.12
N LEU A 56 0.77 -5.28 6.49
CA LEU A 56 1.94 -5.71 5.74
C LEU A 56 3.00 -6.28 6.69
N LEU A 57 3.30 -5.58 7.80
CA LEU A 57 4.22 -6.06 8.83
C LEU A 57 3.74 -7.38 9.46
N PHE A 58 2.44 -7.49 9.75
CA PHE A 58 1.86 -8.71 10.31
C PHE A 58 1.93 -9.89 9.33
N SER A 59 1.55 -9.67 8.07
CA SER A 59 1.65 -10.70 7.02
C SER A 59 3.10 -11.16 6.80
N LEU A 60 4.05 -10.23 6.85
CA LEU A 60 5.48 -10.53 6.70
C LEU A 60 6.02 -11.32 7.90
N LEU A 61 5.62 -10.97 9.14
CA LEU A 61 5.98 -11.73 10.35
C LEU A 61 5.46 -13.18 10.29
N VAL A 62 4.20 -13.36 9.90
CA VAL A 62 3.60 -14.70 9.73
C VAL A 62 4.35 -15.48 8.64
N TYR A 63 4.65 -14.83 7.51
CA TYR A 63 5.43 -15.47 6.45
C TYR A 63 6.81 -15.90 6.95
N HIS A 64 7.53 -15.03 7.66
CA HIS A 64 8.86 -15.34 8.17
C HIS A 64 8.85 -16.50 9.17
N TYR A 65 7.88 -16.54 10.08
CA TYR A 65 7.78 -17.59 11.10
C TYR A 65 7.42 -18.96 10.53
N PHE A 66 6.62 -19.01 9.47
CA PHE A 66 6.14 -20.27 8.87
C PHE A 66 6.87 -20.70 7.60
N TYR A 67 7.80 -19.86 7.09
CA TYR A 67 8.56 -20.12 5.87
C TYR A 67 9.31 -21.47 5.88
N GLU A 68 9.90 -21.85 7.03
CA GLU A 68 10.66 -23.10 7.11
C GLU A 68 9.77 -24.35 7.25
N LYS A 69 8.52 -24.18 7.69
CA LYS A 69 7.63 -25.32 8.00
C LYS A 69 6.62 -25.62 6.90
N ILE A 70 6.34 -24.66 6.02
CA ILE A 70 5.26 -24.74 5.02
C ILE A 70 5.82 -24.43 3.64
N SER A 71 5.42 -25.23 2.65
CA SER A 71 5.80 -25.03 1.25
C SER A 71 5.41 -23.63 0.75
N PHE A 72 6.33 -23.00 0.00
CA PHE A 72 6.17 -21.65 -0.55
C PHE A 72 4.85 -21.45 -1.31
N TYR A 73 4.41 -22.47 -2.05
CA TYR A 73 3.18 -22.44 -2.86
C TYR A 73 1.90 -22.28 -2.03
N ILE A 74 1.93 -22.66 -0.75
CA ILE A 74 0.79 -22.55 0.16
C ILE A 74 0.91 -21.28 1.00
N LEU A 75 2.12 -20.95 1.44
CA LEU A 75 2.34 -19.83 2.36
C LEU A 75 2.11 -18.47 1.70
N GLY A 76 2.51 -18.30 0.43
CA GLY A 76 2.34 -17.05 -0.32
C GLY A 76 0.87 -16.63 -0.50
N PRO A 77 -0.01 -17.50 -1.03
CA PRO A 77 -1.44 -17.18 -1.15
C PRO A 77 -2.11 -16.89 0.18
N VAL A 78 -1.75 -17.64 1.24
CA VAL A 78 -2.32 -17.45 2.59
C VAL A 78 -1.91 -16.11 3.18
N SER A 79 -0.65 -15.68 3.03
CA SER A 79 -0.19 -14.38 3.52
C SER A 79 -0.85 -13.21 2.76
N LEU A 80 -1.10 -13.37 1.46
CA LEU A 80 -1.86 -12.42 0.64
C LEU A 80 -3.32 -12.33 1.07
N LEU A 81 -3.98 -13.48 1.30
CA LEU A 81 -5.36 -13.50 1.78
C LEU A 81 -5.49 -12.84 3.15
N LEU A 82 -4.55 -13.09 4.06
CA LEU A 82 -4.50 -12.42 5.37
C LEU A 82 -4.37 -10.90 5.21
N PHE A 83 -3.48 -10.44 4.34
CA PHE A 83 -3.31 -9.01 4.07
C PHE A 83 -4.61 -8.39 3.54
N VAL A 84 -5.23 -9.01 2.54
CA VAL A 84 -6.51 -8.55 1.97
C VAL A 84 -7.59 -8.54 3.04
N PHE A 85 -7.70 -9.60 3.85
CA PHE A 85 -8.73 -9.69 4.89
C PHE A 85 -8.60 -8.60 5.95
N ILE A 86 -7.38 -8.20 6.30
CA ILE A 86 -7.13 -7.11 7.26
C ILE A 86 -7.41 -5.74 6.63
N VAL A 87 -6.96 -5.50 5.40
CA VAL A 87 -7.08 -4.18 4.75
C VAL A 87 -8.49 -3.91 4.22
N PHE A 88 -9.20 -4.94 3.76
CA PHE A 88 -10.53 -4.83 3.14
C PHE A 88 -11.56 -4.08 3.99
N PRO A 89 -11.78 -4.39 5.29
CA PRO A 89 -12.72 -3.64 6.11
C PRO A 89 -12.34 -2.15 6.22
N PHE A 90 -11.05 -1.84 6.44
CA PHE A 90 -10.60 -0.44 6.51
C PHE A 90 -10.82 0.31 5.19
N ASN A 91 -10.59 -0.35 4.06
CA ASN A 91 -10.80 0.25 2.74
C ASN A 91 -12.30 0.45 2.45
N TRP A 92 -13.16 -0.47 2.88
CA TRP A 92 -14.60 -0.38 2.64
C TRP A 92 -15.27 0.76 3.41
N PHE A 93 -14.80 1.04 4.63
CA PHE A 93 -15.27 2.15 5.46
C PHE A 93 -14.59 3.49 5.11
N HIS A 94 -13.66 3.53 4.16
CA HIS A 94 -12.94 4.76 3.83
C HIS A 94 -13.82 5.74 3.02
N PRO A 95 -13.92 7.03 3.43
CA PRO A 95 -14.78 8.02 2.77
C PRO A 95 -14.39 8.32 1.31
N MET A 96 -13.18 7.94 0.91
CA MET A 96 -12.77 8.05 -0.50
C MET A 96 -13.65 7.21 -1.43
N ARG A 97 -14.23 6.10 -0.97
CA ARG A 97 -15.16 5.28 -1.76
C ARG A 97 -16.38 6.09 -2.19
N THR A 98 -16.93 6.91 -1.30
CA THR A 98 -18.11 7.73 -1.60
C THR A 98 -17.76 8.92 -2.49
N GLN A 99 -16.55 9.48 -2.38
CA GLN A 99 -16.06 10.53 -3.29
C GLN A 99 -15.87 10.00 -4.72
N ILE A 100 -15.24 8.84 -4.89
CA ILE A 100 -15.04 8.21 -6.21
C ILE A 100 -16.38 7.85 -6.85
N MET A 101 -17.32 7.30 -6.07
CA MET A 101 -18.66 6.99 -6.56
C MET A 101 -19.41 8.26 -7.01
N LYS A 102 -19.32 9.36 -6.26
CA LYS A 102 -19.91 10.65 -6.67
C LYS A 102 -19.31 11.16 -7.98
N TRP A 103 -17.99 11.05 -8.15
CA TRP A 103 -17.33 11.44 -9.40
C TRP A 103 -17.76 10.58 -10.60
N LEU A 104 -17.83 9.25 -10.43
CA LEU A 104 -18.33 8.32 -11.45
C LEU A 104 -19.78 8.62 -11.84
N TYR A 105 -20.65 8.93 -10.87
CA TYR A 105 -22.03 9.32 -11.13
C TYR A 105 -22.14 10.66 -11.86
N SER A 106 -21.28 11.64 -11.55
CA SER A 106 -21.20 12.91 -12.29
C SER A 106 -20.75 12.69 -13.74
N ALA A 107 -19.66 11.94 -13.94
CA ALA A 107 -19.11 11.66 -15.27
C ALA A 107 -20.06 10.86 -16.17
N LYS A 108 -20.97 10.06 -15.57
CA LYS A 108 -22.02 9.33 -16.29
C LYS A 108 -23.22 10.23 -16.65
N LYS A 109 -23.45 11.31 -15.90
CA LYS A 109 -24.55 12.25 -16.14
C LYS A 109 -24.25 13.26 -17.25
N ASP A 110 -22.97 13.50 -17.53
CA ASP A 110 -22.48 14.36 -18.62
C ASP A 110 -22.32 13.62 -19.96
N LYS A 111 -22.72 12.34 -20.03
CA LYS A 111 -22.81 11.52 -21.26
C LYS A 111 -24.26 11.24 -21.61
#